data_AF-A0A968MJ07-F1
#
_entry.id   AF-A0A968MJ07-F1
#
_cell.length_a   1.000
_cell.length_b   1.000
_cell.length_c   1.000
_cell.angle_alpha   90.00
_cell.angle_beta   90.00
_cell.angle_gamma   90.00
#
_symmetry.space_group_name_H-M   'P 1'
#
loop_
_entity.id
_entity.type
_entity.pdbx_description
1 polymer ?
#
loop_
_entity_poly.entity_id
_entity_poly.type
_entity_poly.pdbx_seq_one_letter_code
_entity_poly.pdbx_strand_id
1 'polypeptide(L)'
;MKRTLLSLWIAFIFGSLYGQQTGSVIMENIQAPSLTKNIIGEPEFQPLAVYLPPSYFNNPAKKYPVIYFLPGYEDTIAAYTKGYINGYFSKINEFKYNSRPVKGSNYGYC
;
A
#
# COMPACT_ATOMS: atom_id res chain seq x y z
N MET A 1 6.45 38.53 -33.50
CA MET A 1 6.11 38.53 -32.06
C MET A 1 4.76 37.88 -31.75
N LYS A 2 3.68 38.10 -32.51
CA LYS A 2 2.36 37.49 -32.22
C LYS A 2 2.31 35.95 -32.42
N ARG A 3 3.06 35.40 -33.38
CA ARG A 3 3.10 33.95 -33.66
C ARG A 3 3.89 33.15 -32.63
N THR A 4 4.92 33.74 -32.02
CA THR A 4 5.72 33.09 -30.96
C THR A 4 5.00 33.08 -29.60
N LEU A 5 4.14 34.07 -29.34
CA LEU A 5 3.24 34.08 -28.19
C LEU A 5 2.17 32.98 -28.30
N LEU A 6 1.65 32.70 -29.50
CA LEU A 6 0.64 31.66 -29.71
C LEU A 6 1.19 30.25 -29.44
N SER A 7 2.45 29.98 -29.79
CA SER A 7 3.13 28.70 -29.55
C SER A 7 3.29 28.39 -28.05
N LEU A 8 3.60 29.42 -27.24
CA LEU A 8 3.76 29.28 -25.78
C LEU A 8 2.43 28.97 -25.09
N TRP A 9 1.32 29.55 -25.56
CA TRP A 9 -0.01 29.23 -25.06
C TRP A 9 -0.44 27.80 -25.37
N ILE A 10 -0.14 27.32 -26.58
CA ILE A 10 -0.44 25.92 -26.96
C ILE A 10 0.37 24.95 -26.08
N ALA A 11 1.67 25.18 -25.87
CA ALA A 11 2.50 24.32 -25.03
C ALA A 11 2.02 24.27 -23.56
N PHE A 12 1.49 25.39 -23.03
CA PHE A 12 0.95 25.44 -21.68
C PHE A 12 -0.36 24.64 -21.52
N ILE A 13 -1.22 24.65 -22.54
CA ILE A 13 -2.50 23.90 -22.54
C ILE A 13 -2.27 22.39 -22.62
N PHE A 14 -1.25 21.93 -23.38
CA PHE A 14 -0.95 20.50 -23.51
C PHE A 14 -0.24 19.90 -22.29
N GLY A 15 0.44 20.70 -21.46
CA GLY A 15 1.14 20.22 -20.26
C GLY A 15 0.23 19.81 -19.10
N SER A 16 -1.02 20.30 -19.06
CA SER A 16 -1.93 20.10 -17.92
C SER A 16 -2.79 18.82 -17.98
N LEU A 17 -2.72 18.04 -19.07
CA LEU A 17 -3.65 16.92 -19.29
C LEU A 17 -3.12 15.54 -18.87
N TYR A 18 -1.90 15.45 -18.35
CA TYR A 18 -1.32 14.19 -17.89
C TYR A 18 -1.14 14.15 -16.37
N GLY A 19 -2.23 14.38 -15.64
CA GLY A 19 -2.27 14.03 -14.21
C GLY A 19 -2.35 12.50 -14.08
N GLN A 20 -1.25 11.86 -13.67
CA GLN A 20 -1.25 10.43 -13.40
C GLN A 20 -2.13 10.17 -12.17
N GLN A 21 -3.31 9.56 -12.38
CA GLN A 21 -4.18 9.19 -11.26
C GLN A 21 -3.48 8.09 -10.45
N THR A 22 -3.28 8.32 -9.16
CA THR A 22 -2.65 7.35 -8.26
C THR A 22 -3.70 6.48 -7.58
N GLY A 23 -3.39 5.20 -7.43
CA GLY A 23 -4.21 4.31 -6.61
C GLY A 23 -4.00 4.58 -5.12
N SER A 24 -4.77 3.91 -4.28
CA SER A 24 -4.67 4.04 -2.82
C SER A 24 -4.42 2.67 -2.20
N VAL A 25 -3.67 2.60 -1.11
CA VAL A 25 -3.52 1.37 -0.32
C VAL A 25 -4.23 1.56 1.00
N ILE A 26 -5.13 0.64 1.33
CA ILE A 26 -5.75 0.56 2.66
C ILE A 26 -5.09 -0.56 3.47
N MET A 27 -4.92 -0.32 4.76
CA MET A 27 -4.38 -1.27 5.72
C MET A 27 -5.48 -1.63 6.71
N GLU A 28 -5.78 -2.90 6.83
CA GLU A 28 -6.80 -3.45 7.72
C GLU A 28 -6.18 -4.48 8.65
N ASN A 29 -6.83 -4.71 9.79
CA ASN A 29 -6.50 -5.82 10.68
C ASN A 29 -7.75 -6.70 10.81
N ILE A 30 -7.76 -7.81 10.08
CA ILE A 30 -8.93 -8.67 9.93
C ILE A 30 -8.94 -9.76 11.00
N GLN A 31 -10.11 -10.08 11.54
CA GLN A 31 -10.25 -11.26 12.39
C GLN A 31 -10.13 -12.53 11.53
N ALA A 32 -9.32 -13.46 11.98
CA ALA A 32 -9.09 -14.77 11.40
C ALA A 32 -9.51 -15.86 12.42
N PRO A 33 -10.80 -16.21 12.51
CA PRO A 33 -11.32 -17.16 13.50
C PRO A 33 -10.67 -18.54 13.45
N SER A 34 -10.12 -18.92 12.29
CA SER A 34 -9.37 -20.17 12.11
C SER A 34 -8.06 -20.22 12.91
N LEU A 35 -7.56 -19.06 13.38
CA LEU A 35 -6.34 -18.96 14.20
C LEU A 35 -6.63 -18.93 15.70
N THR A 36 -7.89 -18.99 16.12
CA THR A 36 -8.24 -19.03 17.55
C THR A 36 -7.58 -20.24 18.20
N LYS A 37 -6.78 -19.99 19.25
CA LYS A 37 -6.01 -21.02 19.98
C LYS A 37 -5.03 -21.80 19.09
N ASN A 38 -4.49 -21.18 18.03
CA ASN A 38 -3.43 -21.79 17.26
C ASN A 38 -2.23 -22.18 18.15
N ILE A 39 -1.76 -23.42 18.02
CA ILE A 39 -0.67 -24.00 18.81
C ILE A 39 0.65 -23.25 18.60
N ILE A 40 0.85 -22.71 17.39
CA ILE A 40 2.05 -21.93 17.03
C ILE A 40 2.00 -20.52 17.66
N GLY A 41 0.82 -20.07 18.12
CA GLY A 41 0.64 -18.78 18.75
C GLY A 41 0.44 -17.62 17.78
N GLU A 42 0.10 -17.91 16.51
CA GLU A 42 -0.26 -16.84 15.57
C GLU A 42 -1.45 -16.02 16.08
N PRO A 43 -1.42 -14.69 15.93
CA PRO A 43 -2.53 -13.83 16.36
C PRO A 43 -3.85 -14.17 15.64
N GLU A 44 -4.97 -14.08 16.36
CA GLU A 44 -6.30 -14.20 15.76
C GLU A 44 -6.64 -13.02 14.84
N PHE A 45 -5.92 -11.90 14.94
CA PHE A 45 -6.06 -10.77 14.04
C PHE A 45 -4.85 -10.67 13.12
N GLN A 46 -5.11 -10.67 11.82
CA GLN A 46 -4.07 -10.67 10.80
C GLN A 46 -4.09 -9.36 10.02
N PRO A 47 -2.94 -8.72 9.81
CA PRO A 47 -2.88 -7.51 8.99
C PRO A 47 -3.16 -7.85 7.52
N LEU A 48 -3.77 -6.93 6.79
CA LEU A 48 -4.10 -7.03 5.37
C LEU A 48 -3.86 -5.69 4.69
N ALA A 49 -3.25 -5.70 3.50
CA ALA A 49 -3.22 -4.55 2.62
C ALA A 49 -4.07 -4.78 1.38
N VAL A 50 -4.79 -3.75 0.95
CA VAL A 50 -5.57 -3.78 -0.29
C VAL A 50 -5.24 -2.55 -1.13
N TYR A 51 -4.74 -2.78 -2.34
CA TYR A 51 -4.58 -1.74 -3.34
C TYR A 51 -5.92 -1.49 -4.06
N LEU A 52 -6.31 -0.23 -4.12
CA LEU A 52 -7.49 0.26 -4.82
C LEU A 52 -7.04 1.07 -6.04
N PRO A 53 -7.48 0.72 -7.26
CA PRO A 53 -7.13 1.47 -8.44
C PRO A 53 -7.72 2.89 -8.38
N PRO A 54 -7.14 3.87 -9.11
CA PRO A 54 -7.56 5.28 -9.00
C PRO A 54 -9.04 5.54 -9.31
N SER A 55 -9.66 4.63 -10.07
CA SER A 55 -11.07 4.72 -10.46
C SER A 55 -12.06 4.16 -9.43
N TYR A 56 -11.58 3.53 -8.34
CA TYR A 56 -12.39 2.72 -7.42
C TYR A 56 -13.54 3.50 -6.79
N PHE A 57 -13.28 4.66 -6.20
CA PHE A 57 -14.30 5.48 -5.54
C PHE A 57 -15.21 6.23 -6.53
N ASN A 58 -14.70 6.55 -7.72
CA ASN A 58 -15.42 7.35 -8.70
C ASN A 58 -16.35 6.51 -9.59
N ASN A 59 -16.22 5.18 -9.57
CA ASN A 59 -17.04 4.27 -10.38
C ASN A 59 -17.62 3.13 -9.53
N PRO A 60 -18.60 3.41 -8.64
CA PRO A 60 -19.10 2.41 -7.67
C PRO A 60 -19.75 1.17 -8.30
N ALA A 61 -20.24 1.27 -9.54
CA ALA A 61 -20.79 0.14 -10.28
C ALA A 61 -19.71 -0.75 -10.93
N LYS A 62 -18.48 -0.25 -11.08
CA LYS A 62 -17.39 -0.97 -11.73
C LYS A 62 -16.86 -2.07 -10.81
N LYS A 63 -16.72 -3.28 -11.36
CA LYS A 63 -16.06 -4.40 -10.69
C LYS A 63 -14.63 -4.52 -11.19
N TYR A 64 -13.74 -4.95 -10.31
CA TYR A 64 -12.32 -5.13 -10.59
C TYR A 64 -11.95 -6.60 -10.33
N PRO A 65 -11.06 -7.21 -11.14
CA PRO A 65 -10.48 -8.50 -10.79
C PRO A 65 -9.66 -8.37 -9.50
N VAL A 66 -9.56 -9.45 -8.75
CA VAL A 66 -8.79 -9.50 -7.49
C VAL A 66 -7.56 -10.38 -7.70
N ILE A 67 -6.40 -9.86 -7.32
CA ILE A 67 -5.14 -10.59 -7.30
C ILE A 67 -4.75 -10.77 -5.83
N TYR A 68 -4.58 -12.02 -5.41
CA TYR A 68 -4.02 -12.34 -4.10
C TYR A 68 -2.50 -12.40 -4.23
N PHE A 69 -1.84 -11.46 -3.55
CA PHE A 69 -0.39 -11.43 -3.44
C PHE A 69 0.00 -11.96 -2.07
N LEU A 70 0.81 -13.04 -2.05
CA LEU A 70 1.29 -13.66 -0.83
C LEU A 70 2.75 -13.22 -0.59
N PRO A 71 3.05 -12.62 0.58
CA PRO A 71 4.42 -12.24 0.91
C PRO A 71 5.32 -13.47 1.08
N GLY A 72 6.64 -13.27 0.98
CA GLY A 72 7.62 -14.30 1.26
C GLY A 72 7.65 -14.73 2.72
N TYR A 73 8.38 -15.80 3.01
CA TYR A 73 8.62 -16.23 4.38
C TYR A 73 9.29 -15.11 5.19
N GLU A 74 8.79 -14.83 6.39
CA GLU A 74 9.22 -13.73 7.30
C GLU A 74 8.98 -12.29 6.79
N ASP A 75 8.45 -12.11 5.58
CA ASP A 75 8.11 -10.77 5.10
C ASP A 75 6.92 -10.18 5.86
N THR A 76 6.98 -8.87 6.05
CA THR A 76 5.84 -8.10 6.54
C THR A 76 5.13 -7.43 5.36
N ILE A 77 3.83 -7.17 5.50
CA ILE A 77 3.04 -6.46 4.48
C ILE A 77 3.66 -5.10 4.12
N ALA A 78 4.28 -4.44 5.11
CA ALA A 78 4.97 -3.18 4.90
C ALA A 78 6.00 -3.27 3.77
N ALA A 79 6.68 -4.43 3.62
CA ALA A 79 7.68 -4.73 2.58
C ALA A 79 7.19 -4.43 1.15
N TYR A 80 5.88 -4.55 0.92
CA TYR A 80 5.27 -4.46 -0.41
C TYR A 80 4.37 -3.22 -0.59
N THR A 81 3.99 -2.57 0.50
CA THR A 81 3.07 -1.42 0.47
C THR A 81 3.77 -0.08 0.63
N LYS A 82 5.00 -0.08 1.14
CA LYS A 82 5.84 1.13 1.24
C LYS A 82 6.86 1.10 0.12
N GLY A 83 7.08 2.23 -0.55
CA GLY A 83 8.14 2.33 -1.56
C GLY A 83 9.51 2.08 -0.90
N TYR A 84 10.02 0.86 -0.99
CA TYR A 84 11.42 0.58 -0.66
C TYR A 84 12.28 1.14 -1.79
N ILE A 85 12.76 2.37 -1.59
CA ILE A 85 13.89 2.91 -2.35
C ILE A 85 15.03 3.05 -1.35
N ASN A 86 16.10 2.26 -1.50
CA ASN A 86 17.38 2.43 -0.81
C ASN A 86 17.36 2.39 0.73
N GLY A 87 16.60 1.49 1.36
CA GLY A 87 16.86 1.10 2.77
C GLY A 87 16.48 2.10 3.87
N TYR A 88 15.75 3.19 3.57
CA TYR A 88 15.30 4.13 4.61
C TYR A 88 13.82 3.94 4.96
N PHE A 89 13.57 3.49 6.20
CA PHE A 89 12.23 3.42 6.80
C PHE A 89 11.70 4.84 7.05
N SER A 90 10.74 5.28 6.25
CA SER A 90 9.91 6.44 6.61
C SER A 90 8.97 6.00 7.73
N LYS A 91 9.12 6.63 8.90
CA LYS A 91 8.23 6.46 10.06
C LYS A 91 6.80 6.64 9.58
N ILE A 92 6.05 5.54 9.52
CA ILE A 92 4.60 5.66 9.61
C ILE A 92 4.31 6.29 10.95
N ASN A 93 3.47 7.32 10.95
CA ASN A 93 2.78 7.74 12.16
C ASN A 93 2.10 6.49 12.73
N GLU A 94 2.73 5.93 13.76
CA GLU A 94 2.20 5.06 14.81
C GLU A 94 0.88 4.33 14.47
N PHE A 95 0.86 3.52 13.40
CA PHE A 95 -0.04 2.39 13.40
C PHE A 95 0.54 1.50 14.50
N LYS A 96 -0.11 1.48 15.67
CA LYS A 96 0.26 0.58 16.76
C LYS A 96 0.01 -0.84 16.29
N TYR A 97 0.97 -1.37 15.53
CA TYR A 97 1.18 -2.79 15.46
C TYR A 97 1.43 -3.21 16.90
N ASN A 98 0.40 -3.72 17.56
CA ASN A 98 0.52 -4.40 18.83
C ASN A 98 1.23 -5.75 18.59
N SER A 99 2.42 -5.72 17.98
CA SER A 99 3.41 -6.74 18.25
C SER A 99 3.71 -6.65 19.73
N ARG A 100 3.06 -7.52 20.51
CA ARG A 100 3.77 -8.07 21.66
C ARG A 100 5.14 -8.50 21.12
N PRO A 101 6.26 -8.12 21.76
CA PRO A 101 7.54 -8.69 21.38
C PRO A 101 7.35 -10.20 21.38
N VAL A 102 7.52 -10.83 20.22
CA VAL A 102 7.53 -12.29 20.13
C VAL A 102 8.70 -12.71 20.99
N LYS A 103 8.41 -13.16 22.20
CA LYS A 103 9.41 -13.51 23.20
C LYS A 103 10.13 -14.75 22.67
N GLY A 104 11.22 -14.53 21.94
CA GLY A 104 12.00 -15.58 21.26
C GLY A 104 12.36 -15.30 19.81
N SER A 105 11.88 -14.22 19.18
CA SER A 105 12.29 -13.89 17.81
C SER A 105 13.64 -13.16 17.80
N ASN A 106 14.73 -13.91 17.66
CA ASN A 106 16.07 -13.40 17.34
C ASN A 106 16.15 -12.94 15.87
N TYR A 107 15.17 -12.20 15.38
CA TYR A 107 15.22 -11.62 14.03
C TYR A 107 15.83 -10.23 14.14
N GLY A 108 17.16 -10.23 14.14
CA GLY A 108 17.94 -9.04 13.83
C GLY A 108 17.56 -8.55 12.44
N TYR A 109 17.36 -7.25 12.33
CA TYR A 109 17.30 -6.56 11.05
C TYR A 109 18.58 -6.88 10.27
N CYS A 110 18.46 -7.57 9.14
CA CYS A 110 19.42 -7.47 8.06
C CYS A 110 18.99 -6.33 7.15
#